data_AF-A0A178K4L8-F1
#
_entry.id   AF-A0A178K4L8-F1
#
_cell.length_a   1.000
_cell.length_b   1.000
_cell.length_c   1.000
_cell.angle_alpha   90.00
_cell.angle_beta   90.00
_cell.angle_gamma   90.00
#
_symmetry.space_group_name_H-M   'P 1'
#
loop_
_entity.id
_entity.type
_entity.pdbx_description
1 polymer ?
#
loop_
_entity_poly.entity_id
_entity_poly.type
_entity_poly.pdbx_seq_one_letter_code
_entity_poly.pdbx_strand_id
1 'polypeptide(L)'
;MMYNDTLPVRYPKGPFAMWTVYSFTSASILASIVFSLLLFLSIDEDPLMQFLFGGLAVIFELGKFFAWYEFGERRARRNYTGAFSAFAFYAVLAAISIGGSIGGINSATNQAQSHVNVQQSKINTYNMQIDAIEKQIALNNVAAEKYIQMERIATGVARIQKANDVLRQQQQELAVKRDSLPVVSQGSVLGLIDSLAKSLNVQTQTAQLGLVVFLSVLLDFFAAFFVGLIGEELRFRNQFRRMNPITIDAYNQPEHKEPELLAPVHTTSTNSDAEEPQQTAPAEPEKPKTPYEQVFEALNENQVTCTKRAVVRFLKLSAEEVDDIFKQFMEEGIVSKKPNNHYQWHGLPS
;
A
#
# COMPACT_ATOMS: atom_id res chain seq x y z
N MET A 1 7.04 43.05 11.10
CA MET A 1 6.83 41.60 10.88
C MET A 1 6.14 41.47 9.53
N MET A 2 6.91 41.25 8.46
CA MET A 2 6.37 41.18 7.09
C MET A 2 5.58 39.88 6.97
N TYR A 3 4.25 40.01 6.89
CA TYR A 3 3.36 38.89 6.61
C TYR A 3 3.49 38.57 5.12
N ASN A 4 3.91 37.34 4.79
CA ASN A 4 3.96 36.88 3.41
C ASN A 4 2.51 36.65 2.92
N ASP A 5 1.90 37.68 2.35
CA ASP A 5 0.53 37.65 1.79
C ASP A 5 0.39 36.87 0.48
N THR A 6 1.40 36.09 0.07
CA THR A 6 1.38 35.38 -1.22
C THR A 6 1.90 33.94 -1.13
N LEU A 7 1.64 33.24 -0.02
CA LEU A 7 1.80 31.78 -0.02
C LEU A 7 0.50 31.15 -0.54
N PRO A 8 0.54 30.40 -1.67
CA PRO A 8 -0.65 29.74 -2.17
C PRO A 8 -1.17 28.74 -1.12
N VAL A 9 -2.37 29.00 -0.61
CA VAL A 9 -3.05 28.10 0.34
C VAL A 9 -3.40 26.82 -0.40
N ARG A 10 -2.77 25.70 -0.02
CA ARG A 10 -3.14 24.36 -0.53
C ARG A 10 -4.50 23.98 0.05
N TYR A 11 -5.40 23.50 -0.80
CA TYR A 11 -6.69 22.92 -0.39
C TYR A 11 -6.65 21.38 -0.50
N PRO A 12 -7.50 20.67 0.27
CA PRO A 12 -7.57 19.22 0.18
C PRO A 12 -8.05 18.81 -1.22
N LYS A 13 -7.49 17.72 -1.74
CA LYS A 13 -7.84 17.20 -3.06
C LYS A 13 -9.33 16.82 -3.10
N GLY A 14 -9.96 17.14 -4.23
CA GLY A 14 -11.35 16.77 -4.51
C GLY A 14 -11.55 15.26 -4.61
N PRO A 15 -12.80 14.79 -4.58
CA PRO A 15 -13.13 13.35 -4.63
C PRO A 15 -12.62 12.68 -5.91
N PHE A 16 -12.67 13.36 -7.05
CA PHE A 16 -12.14 12.84 -8.33
C PHE A 16 -10.64 12.55 -8.25
N ALA A 17 -9.85 13.52 -7.77
CA ALA A 17 -8.40 13.36 -7.61
C ALA A 17 -8.04 12.26 -6.59
N MET A 18 -8.84 12.10 -5.54
CA MET A 18 -8.67 10.99 -4.59
C MET A 18 -8.98 9.64 -5.24
N TRP A 19 -10.06 9.55 -6.02
CA TRP A 19 -10.43 8.32 -6.71
C TRP A 19 -9.37 7.88 -7.71
N THR A 20 -8.81 8.82 -8.49
CA THR A 20 -7.71 8.51 -9.42
C THR A 20 -6.47 8.01 -8.68
N VAL A 21 -6.12 8.65 -7.55
CA VAL A 21 -4.97 8.21 -6.75
C VAL A 21 -5.22 6.82 -6.18
N TYR A 22 -6.40 6.54 -5.60
CA TYR A 22 -6.72 5.20 -5.11
C TYR A 22 -6.68 4.15 -6.22
N SER A 23 -7.20 4.45 -7.41
CA SER A 23 -7.15 3.54 -8.55
C SER A 23 -5.71 3.21 -8.96
N PHE A 24 -4.85 4.23 -9.10
CA PHE A 24 -3.44 4.01 -9.42
C PHE A 24 -2.68 3.28 -8.32
N THR A 25 -2.93 3.60 -7.04
CA THR A 25 -2.31 2.87 -5.93
C THR A 25 -2.73 1.40 -5.92
N SER A 26 -4.03 1.13 -6.05
CA SER A 26 -4.54 -0.25 -6.09
C SER A 26 -3.98 -1.01 -7.29
N ALA A 27 -3.91 -0.39 -8.47
CA ALA A 27 -3.30 -1.00 -9.65
C ALA A 27 -1.81 -1.29 -9.44
N SER A 28 -1.06 -0.36 -8.85
CA SER A 28 0.38 -0.53 -8.58
C SER A 28 0.64 -1.63 -7.54
N ILE A 29 -0.16 -1.69 -6.47
CA ILE A 29 -0.05 -2.74 -5.45
C ILE A 29 -0.44 -4.10 -6.05
N LEU A 30 -1.53 -4.17 -6.82
CA LEU A 30 -1.94 -5.41 -7.49
C LEU A 30 -0.88 -5.88 -8.50
N ALA A 31 -0.30 -4.97 -9.28
CA ALA A 31 0.79 -5.32 -10.20
C ALA A 31 2.00 -5.89 -9.44
N SER A 32 2.38 -5.29 -8.30
CA SER A 32 3.45 -5.79 -7.43
C SER A 32 3.12 -7.19 -6.88
N ILE A 33 1.89 -7.39 -6.41
CA ILE A 33 1.43 -8.69 -5.89
C ILE A 33 1.43 -9.76 -6.99
N VAL A 34 0.88 -9.46 -8.17
CA VAL A 34 0.84 -10.39 -9.30
C VAL A 34 2.25 -10.74 -9.74
N PHE A 35 3.14 -9.75 -9.85
CA PHE A 35 4.53 -9.99 -10.22
C PHE A 35 5.23 -10.89 -9.19
N SER A 36 5.10 -10.58 -7.90
CA SER A 36 5.65 -11.39 -6.81
C SER A 36 5.07 -12.82 -6.81
N LEU A 37 3.76 -12.97 -7.01
CA LEU A 37 3.10 -14.27 -7.13
C LEU A 37 3.65 -15.09 -8.28
N LEU A 38 3.76 -14.52 -9.48
CA LEU A 38 4.30 -15.21 -10.65
C LEU A 38 5.71 -15.74 -10.40
N LEU A 39 6.51 -14.99 -9.64
CA LEU A 39 7.88 -15.36 -9.33
C LEU A 39 7.96 -16.46 -8.27
N PHE A 40 7.21 -16.33 -7.18
CA PHE A 40 7.18 -17.35 -6.13
C PHE A 40 6.50 -18.65 -6.57
N LEU A 41 5.47 -18.57 -7.41
CA LEU A 41 4.84 -19.73 -8.05
C LEU A 41 5.80 -20.47 -8.98
N SER A 42 6.78 -19.77 -9.54
CA SER A 42 7.78 -20.38 -10.41
C SER A 42 8.92 -21.09 -9.66
N ILE A 43 8.97 -21.00 -8.33
CA ILE A 43 10.04 -21.64 -7.54
C ILE A 43 9.84 -23.15 -7.49
N ASP A 44 8.59 -23.61 -7.38
CA ASP A 44 8.25 -25.01 -7.14
C ASP A 44 7.01 -25.43 -7.93
N GLU A 45 6.94 -26.70 -8.32
CA GLU A 45 5.80 -27.30 -9.03
C GLU A 45 4.78 -27.92 -8.07
N ASP A 46 5.14 -28.17 -6.81
CA ASP A 46 4.21 -28.74 -5.83
C ASP A 46 3.07 -27.74 -5.51
N PRO A 47 1.79 -28.10 -5.76
CA PRO A 47 0.65 -27.24 -5.49
C PRO A 47 0.58 -26.73 -4.04
N LEU A 48 1.03 -27.53 -3.06
CA LEU A 48 1.07 -27.14 -1.66
C LEU A 48 2.11 -26.05 -1.40
N MET A 49 3.30 -26.20 -1.97
CA MET A 49 4.39 -25.23 -1.84
C MET A 49 4.06 -23.94 -2.60
N GLN A 50 3.44 -24.04 -3.78
CA GLN A 50 2.92 -22.91 -4.53
C GLN A 50 1.89 -22.10 -3.74
N PHE A 51 0.98 -22.76 -3.04
CA PHE A 51 0.00 -22.08 -2.19
C PHE A 51 0.66 -21.39 -1.00
N LEU A 52 1.58 -22.08 -0.31
CA LEU A 52 2.31 -21.52 0.84
C LEU A 52 3.16 -20.32 0.42
N PHE A 53 4.01 -20.47 -0.59
CA PHE A 53 4.85 -19.38 -1.10
C PHE A 53 4.04 -18.26 -1.72
N GLY A 54 2.94 -18.57 -2.41
CA GLY A 54 2.04 -17.56 -2.96
C GLY A 54 1.36 -16.73 -1.86
N GLY A 55 0.85 -17.38 -0.80
CA GLY A 55 0.29 -16.69 0.36
C GLY A 55 1.33 -15.83 1.07
N LEU A 56 2.55 -16.35 1.23
CA LEU A 56 3.66 -15.64 1.84
C LEU A 56 4.08 -14.42 1.01
N ALA A 57 4.11 -14.55 -0.32
CA ALA A 57 4.37 -13.44 -1.24
C ALA A 57 3.34 -12.31 -1.09
N VAL A 58 2.05 -12.62 -0.98
CA VAL A 58 1.00 -11.62 -0.72
C VAL A 58 1.23 -10.92 0.62
N ILE A 59 1.52 -11.67 1.68
CA ILE A 59 1.76 -11.12 3.02
C ILE A 59 2.97 -10.20 3.01
N PHE A 60 4.07 -10.59 2.35
CA PHE A 60 5.26 -9.77 2.23
C PHE A 60 5.03 -8.50 1.42
N GLU A 61 4.32 -8.58 0.28
CA GLU A 61 3.96 -7.40 -0.50
C GLU A 61 3.10 -6.42 0.30
N LEU A 62 2.05 -6.90 0.98
CA LEU A 62 1.23 -6.04 1.85
C LEU A 62 2.03 -5.47 3.03
N GLY A 63 2.91 -6.28 3.62
CA GLY A 63 3.81 -5.89 4.70
C GLY A 63 4.75 -4.75 4.30
N LYS A 64 5.28 -4.76 3.07
CA LYS A 64 6.11 -3.66 2.53
C LYS A 64 5.35 -2.34 2.54
N PHE A 65 4.14 -2.32 1.97
CA PHE A 65 3.38 -1.08 1.86
C PHE A 65 2.88 -0.58 3.22
N PHE A 66 2.54 -1.48 4.13
CA PHE A 66 2.22 -1.12 5.52
C PHE A 66 3.43 -0.50 6.23
N ALA A 67 4.61 -1.10 6.11
CA ALA A 67 5.85 -0.56 6.69
C ALA A 67 6.20 0.82 6.13
N TRP A 68 5.99 1.03 4.84
CA TRP A 68 6.19 2.32 4.19
C TRP A 68 5.19 3.40 4.65
N TYR A 69 3.93 3.02 4.82
CA TYR A 69 2.90 3.90 5.39
C TYR A 69 3.27 4.32 6.83
N GLU A 70 3.64 3.37 7.68
CA GLU A 70 4.11 3.61 9.05
C GLU A 70 5.35 4.50 9.11
N PHE A 71 6.30 4.30 8.19
CA PHE A 71 7.45 5.19 8.05
C PHE A 71 7.01 6.65 7.79
N GLY A 72 6.08 6.84 6.86
CA GLY A 72 5.49 8.15 6.56
C GLY A 72 4.80 8.78 7.76
N GLU A 73 4.04 7.99 8.53
CA GLU A 73 3.34 8.45 9.72
C GLU A 73 4.30 8.86 10.84
N ARG A 74 5.29 8.02 11.16
CA ARG A 74 6.27 8.28 12.23
C ARG A 74 7.17 9.46 11.89
N ARG A 75 7.54 9.62 10.61
CA ARG A 75 8.27 10.80 10.13
C ARG A 75 7.46 12.09 10.28
N ALA A 76 6.15 12.06 10.00
CA ALA A 76 5.27 13.21 10.22
C ALA A 76 5.15 13.61 11.70
N ARG A 77 5.13 12.62 12.61
CA ARG A 77 5.11 12.86 14.06
C ARG A 77 6.49 13.26 14.64
N ARG A 78 7.52 13.46 13.79
CA ARG A 78 8.92 13.74 14.16
C ARG A 78 9.57 12.64 15.01
N ASN A 79 9.02 11.43 15.02
CA ASN A 79 9.62 10.27 15.67
C ASN A 79 10.61 9.60 14.70
N TYR A 80 11.83 10.13 14.64
CA TYR A 80 12.85 9.67 13.70
C TYR A 80 13.39 8.28 14.01
N THR A 81 13.47 7.89 15.29
CA THR A 81 13.93 6.55 15.69
C THR A 81 12.92 5.48 15.26
N GLY A 82 11.63 5.74 15.49
CA GLY A 82 10.55 4.87 15.02
C GLY A 82 10.39 4.85 13.49
N ALA A 83 10.71 5.96 12.81
CA ALA A 83 10.74 6.01 11.36
C ALA A 83 11.89 5.16 10.81
N PHE A 84 13.09 5.27 11.39
CA PHE A 84 14.23 4.48 10.96
C PHE A 84 13.97 2.97 11.09
N SER A 85 13.34 2.52 12.19
CA SER A 85 12.99 1.10 12.35
C SER A 85 11.96 0.62 11.32
N ALA A 86 10.94 1.44 11.01
CA ALA A 86 9.98 1.12 9.96
C ALA A 86 10.63 1.06 8.57
N PHE A 87 11.56 1.97 8.27
CA PHE A 87 12.34 1.95 7.04
C PHE A 87 13.24 0.72 6.94
N ALA A 88 13.92 0.34 8.04
CA ALA A 88 14.73 -0.86 8.08
C ALA A 88 13.90 -2.12 7.82
N PHE A 89 12.70 -2.20 8.42
CA PHE A 89 11.77 -3.31 8.17
C PHE A 89 11.29 -3.35 6.71
N TYR A 90 10.95 -2.20 6.13
CA TYR A 90 10.63 -2.09 4.70
C TYR A 90 11.81 -2.57 3.81
N ALA A 91 13.04 -2.14 4.12
CA ALA A 91 14.22 -2.51 3.36
C ALA A 91 14.49 -4.03 3.40
N VAL A 92 14.29 -4.68 4.56
CA VAL A 92 14.41 -6.14 4.68
C VAL A 92 13.35 -6.85 3.84
N LEU A 93 12.09 -6.42 3.90
CA LEU A 93 11.03 -7.01 3.08
C LEU A 93 11.25 -6.80 1.58
N ALA A 94 11.73 -5.62 1.17
CA ALA A 94 12.10 -5.33 -0.20
C ALA A 94 13.25 -6.22 -0.68
N ALA A 95 14.29 -6.40 0.14
CA ALA A 95 15.40 -7.29 -0.18
C ALA A 95 14.96 -8.75 -0.33
N ILE A 96 14.06 -9.24 0.54
CA ILE A 96 13.50 -10.59 0.45
C ILE A 96 12.63 -10.74 -0.82
N SER A 97 11.80 -9.74 -1.15
CA SER A 97 10.97 -9.75 -2.37
C SER A 97 11.83 -9.80 -3.64
N ILE A 98 12.90 -9.00 -3.70
CA ILE A 98 13.87 -9.04 -4.81
C ILE A 98 14.62 -10.38 -4.84
N GLY A 99 15.05 -10.91 -3.69
CA GLY A 99 15.70 -12.21 -3.60
C GLY A 99 14.82 -13.37 -4.06
N GLY A 100 13.54 -13.36 -3.67
CA GLY A 100 12.53 -14.32 -4.13
C GLY A 100 12.30 -14.22 -5.65
N SER A 101 12.27 -13.00 -6.19
CA SER A 101 12.16 -12.75 -7.63
C SER A 101 13.31 -13.39 -8.41
N ILE A 102 14.54 -13.23 -7.91
CA ILE A 102 15.75 -13.81 -8.49
C ILE A 102 15.69 -15.35 -8.46
N GLY A 103 15.27 -15.92 -7.32
CA GLY A 103 15.11 -17.37 -7.18
C GLY A 103 14.07 -17.95 -8.14
N GLY A 104 12.90 -17.30 -8.23
CA GLY A 104 11.81 -17.70 -9.13
C GLY A 104 12.22 -17.73 -10.59
N ILE A 105 12.85 -16.66 -11.08
CA ILE A 105 13.27 -16.58 -12.49
C ILE A 105 14.38 -17.55 -12.85
N ASN A 106 15.35 -17.76 -11.96
CA ASN A 106 16.39 -18.76 -12.20
C ASN A 106 15.77 -20.17 -12.28
N SER A 107 14.81 -20.47 -11.42
CA SER A 107 14.06 -21.73 -11.47
C SER A 107 13.27 -21.85 -12.79
N ALA A 108 12.48 -20.83 -13.15
CA ALA A 108 11.71 -20.77 -14.40
C ALA A 108 12.59 -20.97 -15.64
N THR A 109 13.74 -20.29 -15.66
CA THR A 109 14.66 -20.28 -16.78
C THR A 109 15.35 -21.63 -16.90
N ASN A 110 15.78 -22.24 -15.79
CA ASN A 110 16.37 -23.57 -15.78
C ASN A 110 15.36 -24.62 -16.25
N GLN A 111 14.11 -24.50 -15.82
CA GLN A 111 13.05 -25.40 -16.25
C GLN A 111 12.76 -25.24 -17.75
N ALA A 112 12.54 -24.02 -18.23
CA ALA A 112 12.35 -23.73 -19.65
C ALA A 112 13.54 -24.22 -20.51
N GLN A 113 14.76 -23.97 -20.05
CA GLN A 113 15.98 -24.41 -20.73
C GLN A 113 16.11 -25.94 -20.71
N SER A 114 15.67 -26.61 -19.65
CA SER A 114 15.69 -28.09 -19.60
C SER A 114 14.74 -28.69 -20.65
N HIS A 115 13.55 -28.12 -20.83
CA HIS A 115 12.62 -28.55 -21.88
C HIS A 115 13.21 -28.34 -23.29
N VAL A 116 13.83 -27.18 -23.53
CA VAL A 116 14.55 -26.89 -24.77
C VAL A 116 15.71 -27.87 -25.00
N ASN A 117 16.54 -28.10 -23.97
CA ASN A 117 17.69 -28.99 -24.06
C ASN A 117 17.27 -30.44 -24.33
N VAL A 118 16.17 -30.91 -23.73
CA VAL A 118 15.62 -32.26 -23.98
C VAL A 118 15.13 -32.37 -25.42
N GLN A 119 14.43 -31.36 -25.94
CA GLN A 119 13.97 -31.36 -27.33
C GLN A 119 15.14 -31.30 -28.31
N GLN A 120 16.14 -30.44 -28.06
CA GLN A 120 17.34 -30.35 -28.88
C GLN A 120 18.17 -31.64 -28.83
N SER A 121 18.27 -32.28 -27.67
CA SER A 121 18.94 -33.58 -27.50
C SER A 121 18.26 -34.68 -28.31
N LYS A 122 16.92 -34.68 -28.38
CA LYS A 122 16.16 -35.61 -29.25
C LYS A 122 16.49 -35.38 -30.73
N ILE A 123 16.49 -34.13 -31.18
CA ILE A 123 16.87 -33.77 -32.56
C ILE A 123 18.31 -34.23 -32.85
N ASN A 124 19.25 -33.95 -31.95
CA ASN A 124 20.65 -34.35 -32.09
C ASN A 124 20.80 -35.88 -32.13
N THR A 125 20.02 -36.61 -31.32
CA THR A 125 20.00 -38.08 -31.33
C THR A 125 19.52 -38.62 -32.66
N TYR A 126 18.45 -38.06 -33.24
CA TYR A 126 17.99 -38.44 -34.57
C TYR A 126 19.04 -38.13 -35.65
N ASN A 127 19.69 -36.96 -35.58
CA ASN A 127 20.74 -36.60 -36.52
C ASN A 127 21.94 -37.56 -36.45
N MET A 128 22.35 -37.99 -35.24
CA MET A 128 23.41 -39.00 -35.09
C MET A 128 23.03 -40.35 -35.70
N GLN A 129 21.78 -40.79 -35.55
CA GLN A 129 21.30 -42.05 -36.13
C GLN A 129 21.25 -41.97 -37.66
N ILE A 130 20.79 -40.85 -38.21
CA ILE A 130 20.78 -40.58 -39.66
C ILE A 130 22.21 -40.59 -40.21
N ASP A 131 23.16 -39.91 -39.56
CA ASP A 131 24.57 -39.88 -39.96
C ASP A 131 25.24 -41.27 -39.89
N ALA A 132 24.90 -42.06 -38.86
CA ALA A 132 25.39 -43.44 -38.75
C ALA A 132 24.87 -44.33 -39.90
N ILE A 133 23.60 -44.20 -40.26
CA ILE A 133 23.01 -44.92 -41.40
C ILE A 133 23.67 -44.48 -42.72
N GLU A 134 23.91 -43.18 -42.89
CA GLU A 134 24.54 -42.64 -44.09
C GLU A 134 25.98 -43.16 -44.26
N LYS A 135 26.75 -43.21 -43.17
CA LYS A 135 28.08 -43.85 -43.14
C LYS A 135 28.00 -45.33 -43.50
N GLN A 136 26.98 -46.06 -43.01
CA GLN A 136 26.79 -47.46 -43.33
C GLN A 136 26.44 -47.68 -44.82
N ILE A 137 25.56 -46.84 -45.38
CA ILE A 137 25.23 -46.87 -46.82
C ILE A 137 26.47 -46.55 -47.66
N ALA A 138 27.29 -45.58 -47.26
CA ALA A 138 28.52 -45.23 -47.95
C ALA A 138 29.52 -46.40 -47.96
N LEU A 139 29.74 -47.05 -46.81
CA LEU A 139 30.58 -48.25 -46.71
C LEU A 139 30.04 -49.40 -47.58
N ASN A 140 28.72 -49.61 -47.57
CA ASN A 140 28.07 -50.61 -48.41
C ASN A 140 28.24 -50.32 -49.90
N ASN A 141 28.14 -49.05 -50.33
CA ASN A 141 28.35 -48.65 -51.72
C ASN A 141 29.79 -48.88 -52.17
N VAL A 142 30.78 -48.55 -51.32
CA VAL A 142 32.19 -48.86 -51.58
C VAL A 142 32.41 -50.37 -51.71
N ALA A 143 31.78 -51.16 -50.83
CA ALA A 143 31.84 -52.61 -50.92
C ALA A 143 31.20 -53.13 -52.23
N ALA A 144 30.04 -52.63 -52.62
CA ALA A 144 29.37 -52.98 -53.87
C ALA A 144 30.24 -52.65 -55.09
N GLU A 145 30.91 -51.49 -55.09
CA GLU A 145 31.85 -51.10 -56.16
C GLU A 145 33.02 -52.09 -56.26
N LYS A 146 33.58 -52.54 -55.13
CA LYS A 146 34.60 -53.59 -55.13
C LYS A 146 34.10 -54.93 -55.66
N TYR A 147 32.86 -55.32 -55.38
CA TYR A 147 32.27 -56.53 -55.97
C TYR A 147 32.12 -56.44 -57.49
N ILE A 148 31.70 -55.27 -57.99
CA ILE A 148 31.62 -54.99 -59.43
C ILE A 148 33.02 -55.07 -60.08
N GLN A 149 34.03 -54.44 -59.47
CA GLN A 149 35.43 -54.48 -59.96
C GLN A 149 36.01 -55.90 -60.02
N MET A 150 35.60 -56.80 -59.11
CA MET A 150 36.04 -58.19 -59.08
C MET A 150 35.26 -59.12 -60.02
N GLU A 151 34.34 -58.60 -60.85
CA GLU A 151 33.42 -59.36 -61.72
C GLU A 151 32.65 -60.47 -60.96
N ARG A 152 32.52 -60.35 -59.63
CA ARG A 152 31.83 -61.34 -58.80
C ARG A 152 30.33 -61.05 -58.83
N ILE A 153 29.62 -62.00 -59.43
CA ILE A 153 28.16 -62.26 -59.46
C ILE A 153 27.25 -61.11 -58.96
N ALA A 154 26.34 -60.68 -59.83
CA ALA A 154 25.22 -59.76 -59.59
C ALA A 154 24.43 -60.04 -58.28
N THR A 155 24.38 -61.28 -57.80
CA THR A 155 23.68 -61.66 -56.56
C THR A 155 24.25 -61.01 -55.30
N GLY A 156 25.56 -60.76 -55.24
CA GLY A 156 26.20 -60.08 -54.09
C GLY A 156 25.85 -58.60 -54.04
N VAL A 157 25.91 -57.93 -55.20
CA VAL A 157 25.52 -56.52 -55.37
C VAL A 157 24.02 -56.33 -55.10
N ALA A 158 23.17 -57.22 -55.60
CA ALA A 158 21.72 -57.17 -55.37
C ALA A 158 21.36 -57.29 -53.87
N ARG A 159 22.10 -58.10 -53.10
CA ARG A 159 21.92 -58.19 -51.64
C ARG A 159 22.29 -56.87 -50.95
N ILE A 160 23.39 -56.25 -51.34
CA ILE A 160 23.84 -54.96 -50.78
C ILE A 160 22.85 -53.84 -51.13
N GLN A 161 22.38 -53.79 -52.38
CA GLN A 161 21.36 -52.83 -52.80
C GLN A 161 20.07 -52.98 -51.98
N LYS A 162 19.56 -54.20 -51.82
CA LYS A 162 18.37 -54.45 -50.99
C LYS A 162 18.57 -54.03 -49.52
N ALA A 163 19.77 -54.24 -48.96
CA ALA A 163 20.10 -53.77 -47.61
C ALA A 163 20.14 -52.24 -47.53
N ASN A 164 20.70 -51.57 -48.55
CA ASN A 164 20.72 -50.11 -48.63
C ASN A 164 19.31 -49.52 -48.78
N ASP A 165 18.40 -50.18 -49.51
CA ASP A 165 17.01 -49.73 -49.63
C ASP A 165 16.29 -49.73 -48.27
N VAL A 166 16.53 -50.77 -47.45
CA VAL A 166 16.00 -50.84 -46.07
C VAL A 166 16.59 -49.74 -45.20
N LEU A 167 17.90 -49.51 -45.28
CA LEU A 167 18.58 -48.42 -44.55
C LEU A 167 18.04 -47.04 -44.96
N ARG A 168 17.75 -46.83 -46.24
CA ARG A 168 17.13 -45.59 -46.74
C ARG A 168 15.71 -45.40 -46.22
N GLN A 169 14.91 -46.47 -46.13
CA GLN A 169 13.58 -46.40 -45.51
C GLN A 169 13.68 -46.01 -44.03
N GLN A 170 14.61 -46.60 -43.28
CA GLN A 170 14.85 -46.25 -41.88
C GLN A 170 15.31 -44.80 -41.73
N GLN A 171 16.21 -44.32 -42.59
CA GLN A 171 16.66 -42.93 -42.61
C GLN A 171 15.47 -41.97 -42.81
N GLN A 172 14.59 -42.28 -43.77
CA GLN A 172 13.42 -41.46 -44.06
C GLN A 172 12.42 -41.46 -42.91
N GLU A 173 12.22 -42.60 -42.24
CA GLU A 173 11.38 -42.68 -41.04
C GLU A 173 11.94 -41.82 -39.89
N LEU A 174 13.25 -41.85 -39.67
CA LEU A 174 13.92 -41.02 -38.66
C LEU A 174 13.86 -39.53 -39.00
N ALA A 175 13.99 -39.17 -40.27
CA ALA A 175 13.84 -37.79 -40.74
C ALA A 175 12.42 -37.27 -40.51
N VAL A 176 11.39 -38.07 -40.83
CA VAL A 176 9.99 -37.71 -40.55
C VAL A 176 9.76 -37.54 -39.05
N LYS A 177 10.32 -38.44 -38.20
CA LYS A 177 10.23 -38.30 -36.74
C LYS A 177 10.90 -37.03 -36.24
N ARG A 178 12.09 -36.69 -36.74
CA ARG A 178 12.79 -35.45 -36.42
C ARG A 178 11.95 -34.23 -36.81
N ASP A 179 11.43 -34.21 -38.03
CA ASP A 179 10.67 -33.08 -38.58
C ASP A 179 9.27 -32.94 -37.96
N SER A 180 8.76 -34.00 -37.35
CA SER A 180 7.52 -33.97 -36.55
C SER A 180 7.69 -33.35 -35.16
N LEU A 181 8.92 -33.15 -34.69
CA LEU A 181 9.16 -32.49 -33.41
C LEU A 181 8.85 -30.99 -33.53
N PRO A 182 8.18 -30.39 -32.52
CA PRO A 182 7.88 -28.95 -32.55
C PRO A 182 9.17 -28.15 -32.65
N VAL A 183 9.20 -27.17 -33.57
CA VAL A 183 10.33 -26.25 -33.72
C VAL A 183 10.45 -25.43 -32.43
N VAL A 184 11.60 -25.53 -31.77
CA VAL A 184 11.88 -24.77 -30.56
C VAL A 184 12.00 -23.30 -30.91
N SER A 185 10.90 -22.55 -30.81
CA SER A 185 10.96 -21.10 -30.84
C SER A 185 11.59 -20.62 -29.53
N GLN A 186 12.83 -20.14 -29.57
CA GLN A 186 13.37 -19.30 -28.50
C GLN A 186 12.37 -18.15 -28.28
N GLY A 187 11.78 -18.08 -27.10
CA GLY A 187 10.76 -17.07 -26.80
C GLY A 187 11.29 -15.66 -27.11
N SER A 188 10.45 -14.80 -27.69
CA SER A 188 10.80 -13.42 -28.06
C SER A 188 11.44 -12.63 -26.90
N VAL A 189 11.05 -12.93 -25.66
CA VAL A 189 11.60 -12.35 -24.43
C VAL A 189 13.06 -12.74 -24.20
N LEU A 190 13.44 -14.00 -24.46
CA LEU A 190 14.83 -14.47 -24.36
C LEU A 190 15.73 -13.78 -25.39
N GLY A 191 15.23 -13.57 -26.61
CA GLY A 191 15.95 -12.81 -27.64
C GLY A 191 16.15 -11.33 -27.28
N LEU A 192 15.16 -10.73 -26.60
CA LEU A 192 15.26 -9.35 -26.12
C LEU A 192 16.29 -9.23 -24.98
N ILE A 193 16.29 -10.18 -24.03
CA ILE A 193 17.30 -10.28 -22.97
C ILE A 193 18.70 -10.46 -23.57
N ASP A 194 18.85 -11.32 -24.58
CA ASP A 194 20.13 -11.54 -25.27
C ASP A 194 20.61 -10.28 -26.00
N SER A 195 19.70 -9.55 -26.63
CA SER A 195 20.01 -8.27 -27.29
C SER A 195 20.45 -7.20 -26.28
N LEU A 196 19.78 -7.13 -25.12
CA LEU A 196 20.11 -6.21 -24.04
C LEU A 196 21.46 -6.56 -23.40
N ALA A 197 21.72 -7.85 -23.20
CA ALA A 197 23.00 -8.38 -22.71
C ALA A 197 24.16 -8.00 -23.64
N LYS A 198 23.99 -8.20 -24.95
CA LYS A 198 24.95 -7.79 -25.97
C LYS A 198 25.18 -6.27 -25.98
N SER A 199 24.10 -5.48 -25.84
CA SER A 199 24.21 -4.01 -25.79
C SER A 199 24.96 -3.51 -24.55
N LEU A 200 24.80 -4.17 -23.41
CA LEU A 200 25.45 -3.79 -22.15
C LEU A 200 26.82 -4.46 -21.97
N ASN A 201 27.22 -5.34 -22.89
CA ASN A 201 28.43 -6.16 -22.81
C ASN A 201 28.51 -6.99 -21.51
N VAL A 202 27.37 -7.57 -21.12
CA VAL A 202 27.24 -8.43 -19.93
C VAL A 202 26.63 -9.77 -20.33
N GLN A 203 26.80 -10.79 -19.49
CA GLN A 203 26.20 -12.10 -19.71
C GLN A 203 24.67 -12.04 -19.66
N THR A 204 23.99 -12.90 -20.44
CA THR A 204 22.52 -12.97 -20.52
C THR A 204 21.85 -13.21 -19.17
N GLN A 205 22.41 -14.09 -18.32
CA GLN A 205 21.91 -14.28 -16.95
C GLN A 205 22.01 -12.99 -16.12
N THR A 206 23.09 -12.23 -16.24
CA THR A 206 23.26 -10.98 -15.50
C THR A 206 22.33 -9.89 -16.00
N ALA A 207 22.12 -9.79 -17.32
CA ALA A 207 21.16 -8.87 -17.91
C ALA A 207 19.73 -9.18 -17.47
N GLN A 208 19.35 -10.46 -17.42
CA GLN A 208 18.07 -10.93 -16.92
C GLN A 208 17.88 -10.56 -15.44
N LEU A 209 18.87 -10.87 -14.58
CA LEU A 209 18.85 -10.48 -13.17
C LEU A 209 18.73 -8.96 -13.00
N GLY A 210 19.52 -8.19 -13.75
CA GLY A 210 19.50 -6.73 -13.70
C GLY A 210 18.14 -6.15 -14.11
N LEU A 211 17.54 -6.66 -15.19
CA LEU A 211 16.23 -6.22 -15.66
C LEU A 211 15.13 -6.50 -14.63
N VAL A 212 15.21 -7.65 -13.96
CA VAL A 212 14.23 -8.08 -12.96
C VAL A 212 14.36 -7.26 -11.69
N VAL A 213 15.59 -7.10 -11.17
CA VAL A 213 15.86 -6.24 -10.02
C VAL A 213 15.39 -4.81 -10.32
N PHE A 214 15.69 -4.29 -11.51
CA PHE A 214 15.26 -2.97 -11.94
C PHE A 214 13.73 -2.85 -11.97
N LEU A 215 13.03 -3.82 -12.56
CA LEU A 215 11.58 -3.83 -12.63
C LEU A 215 10.94 -3.95 -11.24
N SER A 216 11.45 -4.82 -10.36
CA SER A 216 10.99 -4.95 -8.98
C SER A 216 11.13 -3.65 -8.20
N VAL A 217 12.30 -3.00 -8.28
CA VAL A 217 12.56 -1.72 -7.60
C VAL A 217 11.67 -0.62 -8.16
N LEU A 218 11.47 -0.57 -9.48
CA LEU A 218 10.62 0.42 -10.14
C LEU A 218 9.15 0.27 -9.74
N LEU A 219 8.64 -0.97 -9.67
CA LEU A 219 7.28 -1.25 -9.20
C LEU A 219 7.11 -0.89 -7.72
N ASP A 220 8.06 -1.26 -6.88
CA ASP A 220 8.06 -0.90 -5.45
C ASP A 220 8.12 0.62 -5.26
N PHE A 221 8.90 1.32 -6.09
CA PHE A 221 8.99 2.77 -6.07
C PHE A 221 7.66 3.45 -6.40
N PHE A 222 6.97 3.02 -7.47
CA PHE A 222 5.66 3.57 -7.81
C PHE A 222 4.62 3.32 -6.71
N ALA A 223 4.56 2.09 -6.21
CA ALA A 223 3.61 1.74 -5.16
C ALA A 223 3.91 2.51 -3.86
N ALA A 224 5.17 2.61 -3.44
CA ALA A 224 5.59 3.41 -2.30
C ALA A 224 5.28 4.91 -2.50
N PHE A 225 5.50 5.44 -3.70
CA PHE A 225 5.16 6.83 -4.04
C PHE A 225 3.66 7.10 -3.88
N PHE A 226 2.80 6.26 -4.46
CA PHE A 226 1.35 6.45 -4.39
C PHE A 226 0.78 6.22 -2.97
N VAL A 227 1.28 5.23 -2.23
CA VAL A 227 0.94 5.02 -0.81
C VAL A 227 1.34 6.24 0.03
N GLY A 228 2.54 6.79 -0.23
CA GLY A 228 3.02 8.02 0.39
C GLY A 228 2.11 9.22 0.11
N LEU A 229 1.68 9.39 -1.15
CA LEU A 229 0.76 10.46 -1.56
C LEU A 229 -0.60 10.35 -0.85
N ILE A 230 -1.16 9.15 -0.72
CA ILE A 230 -2.41 8.93 0.03
C ILE A 230 -2.21 9.28 1.51
N GLY A 231 -1.13 8.78 2.12
CA GLY A 231 -0.82 9.05 3.52
C GLY A 231 -0.65 10.55 3.79
N GLU A 232 0.02 11.28 2.90
CA GLU A 232 0.16 12.72 3.00
C GLU A 232 -1.18 13.45 2.88
N GLU A 233 -2.02 13.09 1.91
CA GLU A 233 -3.30 13.75 1.67
C GLU A 233 -4.30 13.49 2.81
N LEU A 234 -4.31 12.28 3.38
CA LEU A 234 -5.11 11.97 4.57
C LEU A 234 -4.66 12.78 5.79
N ARG A 235 -3.35 12.93 6.02
CA ARG A 235 -2.83 13.81 7.06
C ARG A 235 -3.23 15.26 6.82
N PHE A 236 -3.07 15.74 5.58
CA PHE A 236 -3.39 17.11 5.21
C PHE A 236 -4.87 17.41 5.46
N ARG A 237 -5.78 16.52 5.02
CA ARG A 237 -7.22 16.63 5.29
C ARG A 237 -7.54 16.66 6.78
N ASN A 238 -6.93 15.78 7.57
CA ASN A 238 -7.15 15.73 9.01
C ASN A 238 -6.62 16.99 9.72
N GLN A 239 -5.46 17.50 9.30
CA GLN A 239 -4.89 18.73 9.83
C GLN A 239 -5.70 19.96 9.41
N PHE A 240 -6.15 20.03 8.14
CA PHE A 240 -6.97 21.10 7.61
C PHE A 240 -8.32 21.20 8.34
N ARG A 241 -8.99 20.05 8.58
CA ARG A 241 -10.22 19.98 9.40
C ARG A 241 -10.02 20.42 10.85
N ARG A 242 -8.84 20.17 11.43
CA ARG A 242 -8.51 20.58 12.81
C ARG A 242 -8.14 22.05 12.91
N MET A 243 -7.52 22.60 11.87
CA MET A 243 -7.06 23.98 11.86
C MET A 243 -8.16 24.98 11.49
N ASN A 244 -9.32 24.54 10.96
CA ASN A 244 -10.44 25.39 10.50
C ASN A 244 -9.92 26.76 10.02
N PRO A 245 -9.10 26.80 8.95
CA PRO A 245 -8.59 28.08 8.48
C PRO A 245 -9.81 28.96 8.20
N ILE A 246 -9.88 30.11 8.87
CA ILE A 246 -10.93 31.11 8.67
C ILE A 246 -10.80 31.57 7.22
N THR A 247 -11.50 30.89 6.32
CA THR A 247 -11.61 31.25 4.90
C THR A 247 -12.53 32.46 4.79
N ILE A 248 -12.34 33.29 3.76
CA ILE A 248 -13.14 34.50 3.52
C ILE A 248 -14.65 34.17 3.43
N ASP A 249 -15.02 32.94 3.09
CA ASP A 249 -16.41 32.44 3.13
C ASP A 249 -17.02 32.39 4.54
N ALA A 250 -16.20 32.26 5.60
CA ALA A 250 -16.65 32.33 6.98
C ALA A 250 -17.04 33.76 7.41
N TYR A 251 -16.68 34.77 6.61
CA TYR A 251 -17.14 36.15 6.80
C TYR A 251 -18.52 36.41 6.19
N ASN A 252 -18.99 35.52 5.31
CA ASN A 252 -20.29 35.62 4.61
C ASN A 252 -21.37 34.70 5.18
N GLN A 253 -21.12 34.03 6.32
CA GLN A 253 -22.16 33.37 7.11
C GLN A 253 -22.59 34.30 8.25
N PRO A 254 -23.73 35.00 8.16
CA PRO A 254 -24.41 35.44 9.35
C PRO A 254 -25.14 34.20 9.87
N GLU A 255 -24.56 33.56 10.89
CA GLU A 255 -25.30 33.03 12.03
C GLU A 255 -24.32 32.26 12.90
N HIS A 256 -24.05 32.86 14.07
CA HIS A 256 -23.81 32.12 15.28
C HIS A 256 -24.88 31.02 15.37
N LYS A 257 -24.52 29.77 15.05
CA LYS A 257 -25.21 28.65 15.67
C LYS A 257 -24.84 28.68 17.14
N GLU A 258 -25.72 29.29 17.93
CA GLU A 258 -25.76 29.08 19.36
C GLU A 258 -25.72 27.56 19.62
N PRO A 259 -24.96 27.10 20.62
CA PRO A 259 -24.91 25.68 20.94
C PRO A 259 -26.33 25.23 21.26
N GLU A 260 -26.86 24.26 20.50
CA GLU A 260 -28.12 23.58 20.81
C GLU A 260 -28.05 23.06 22.25
N LEU A 261 -28.69 23.80 23.15
CA LEU A 261 -29.03 23.32 24.49
C LEU A 261 -29.91 22.09 24.31
N LEU A 262 -29.51 21.00 24.96
CA LEU A 262 -30.25 19.74 25.00
C LEU A 262 -31.69 20.02 25.43
N ALA A 263 -32.62 19.97 24.48
CA ALA A 263 -34.03 20.13 24.75
C ALA A 263 -34.51 18.97 25.66
N PRO A 264 -35.24 19.26 26.76
CA PRO A 264 -35.93 18.23 27.50
C PRO A 264 -37.08 17.71 26.64
N VAL A 265 -37.22 16.38 26.59
CA VAL A 265 -38.35 15.68 25.98
C VAL A 265 -39.63 16.13 26.69
N HIS A 266 -40.44 16.95 26.02
CA HIS A 266 -41.77 17.29 26.52
C HIS A 266 -42.76 16.17 26.18
N THR A 267 -43.17 15.43 27.22
CA THR A 267 -44.47 14.77 27.27
C THR A 267 -45.57 15.83 27.30
N THR A 268 -46.49 15.71 26.35
CA THR A 268 -47.73 16.47 26.22
C THR A 268 -48.59 16.42 27.49
N SER A 269 -49.05 17.58 27.98
CA SER A 269 -50.37 17.80 28.59
C SER A 269 -50.65 19.30 28.79
N THR A 270 -51.48 19.86 27.89
CA THR A 270 -52.59 20.81 28.13
C THR A 270 -52.65 21.61 29.44
N ASN A 271 -52.61 22.96 29.37
CA ASN A 271 -53.80 23.83 29.43
C ASN A 271 -53.46 25.34 29.62
N SER A 272 -54.18 26.16 28.85
CA SER A 272 -54.88 27.40 29.27
C SER A 272 -54.13 28.71 29.57
N ASP A 273 -54.48 29.69 28.72
CA ASP A 273 -54.89 31.07 29.01
C ASP A 273 -53.85 32.22 29.08
N ALA A 274 -53.77 32.91 27.94
CA ALA A 274 -53.93 34.36 27.70
C ALA A 274 -53.58 35.40 28.79
N GLU A 275 -52.71 36.36 28.47
CA GLU A 275 -53.00 37.80 28.23
C GLU A 275 -51.70 38.64 28.20
N GLU A 276 -51.62 39.60 27.26
CA GLU A 276 -50.55 40.61 27.11
C GLU A 276 -50.79 41.86 28.03
N PRO A 277 -50.19 43.06 27.81
CA PRO A 277 -48.87 43.55 28.27
C PRO A 277 -48.94 44.92 29.01
N GLN A 278 -47.91 45.37 29.76
CA GLN A 278 -47.67 46.82 30.10
C GLN A 278 -46.33 47.02 30.86
N GLN A 279 -45.36 47.78 30.33
CA GLN A 279 -45.09 49.24 30.45
C GLN A 279 -44.27 49.70 31.68
N THR A 280 -42.98 49.98 31.40
CA THR A 280 -42.14 51.14 31.77
C THR A 280 -42.29 51.90 33.10
N ALA A 281 -41.13 52.06 33.77
CA ALA A 281 -40.46 53.32 34.23
C ALA A 281 -40.00 53.30 35.73
N PRO A 282 -39.15 54.24 36.22
CA PRO A 282 -37.76 53.97 36.66
C PRO A 282 -37.37 54.54 38.06
N ALA A 283 -36.07 54.41 38.43
CA ALA A 283 -35.27 55.14 39.46
C ALA A 283 -35.17 54.53 40.90
N GLU A 284 -33.99 54.02 41.31
CA GLU A 284 -32.95 54.60 42.24
C GLU A 284 -33.13 54.18 43.73
N PRO A 285 -32.09 54.18 44.61
CA PRO A 285 -30.63 54.09 44.45
C PRO A 285 -29.99 52.93 45.26
N GLU A 286 -28.78 52.55 44.86
CA GLU A 286 -27.98 51.42 45.36
C GLU A 286 -27.47 51.61 46.81
N LYS A 287 -27.69 50.61 47.65
CA LYS A 287 -26.92 50.39 48.89
C LYS A 287 -25.66 49.58 48.54
N PRO A 288 -24.49 49.85 49.14
CA PRO A 288 -23.26 49.12 48.81
C PRO A 288 -23.42 47.63 49.20
N LYS A 289 -23.60 46.78 48.18
CA LYS A 289 -23.72 45.32 48.33
C LYS A 289 -22.43 44.76 48.91
N THR A 290 -22.55 43.94 49.93
CA THR A 290 -21.41 43.28 50.56
C THR A 290 -20.73 42.33 49.54
N PRO A 291 -19.42 42.08 49.63
CA PRO A 291 -18.71 41.22 48.67
C PRO A 291 -19.29 39.79 48.61
N TYR A 292 -19.89 39.32 49.71
CA TYR A 292 -20.62 38.05 49.77
C TYR A 292 -21.86 38.04 48.86
N GLU A 293 -22.69 39.10 48.91
CA GLU A 293 -23.89 39.23 48.09
C GLU A 293 -23.57 39.39 46.60
N GLN A 294 -22.48 40.08 46.27
CA GLN A 294 -22.04 40.25 44.88
C GLN A 294 -21.56 38.94 44.25
N VAL A 295 -20.87 38.09 45.03
CA VAL A 295 -20.46 36.75 44.55
C VAL A 295 -21.69 35.83 44.44
N PHE A 296 -22.63 35.92 45.38
CA PHE A 296 -23.86 35.14 45.35
C PHE A 296 -24.72 35.48 44.12
N GLU A 297 -24.95 36.76 43.84
CA GLU A 297 -25.74 37.24 42.69
C GLU A 297 -25.06 36.85 41.36
N ALA A 298 -23.74 37.02 41.24
CA ALA A 298 -22.99 36.66 40.03
C ALA A 298 -22.99 35.14 39.74
N LEU A 299 -23.05 34.29 40.76
CA LEU A 299 -23.16 32.84 40.61
C LEU A 299 -24.62 32.40 40.38
N ASN A 300 -25.60 33.07 40.99
CA ASN A 300 -27.01 32.77 40.85
C ASN A 300 -27.57 33.17 39.48
N GLU A 301 -27.12 34.31 38.94
CA GLU A 301 -27.48 34.78 37.59
C GLU A 301 -26.65 34.10 36.48
N ASN A 302 -25.82 33.11 36.83
CA ASN A 302 -24.99 32.33 35.91
C ASN A 302 -23.98 33.19 35.10
N GLN A 303 -23.65 34.39 35.61
CA GLN A 303 -22.74 35.33 34.95
C GLN A 303 -21.26 34.86 35.03
N VAL A 304 -20.93 34.02 36.01
CA VAL A 304 -19.57 33.51 36.23
C VAL A 304 -19.58 32.01 36.49
N THR A 305 -18.66 31.27 35.85
CA THR A 305 -18.45 29.85 36.15
C THR A 305 -17.99 29.67 37.61
N CYS A 306 -18.51 28.65 38.31
CA CYS A 306 -18.18 28.32 39.71
C CYS A 306 -16.73 27.84 39.87
N THR A 307 -15.78 28.74 39.64
CA THR A 307 -14.35 28.53 39.84
C THR A 307 -13.77 29.77 40.50
N LYS A 308 -12.94 29.56 41.53
CA LYS A 308 -12.29 30.63 42.30
C LYS A 308 -11.58 31.65 41.40
N ARG A 309 -10.94 31.17 40.33
CA ARG A 309 -10.23 32.02 39.34
C ARG A 309 -11.15 32.89 38.50
N ALA A 310 -12.37 32.41 38.19
CA ALA A 310 -13.33 33.20 37.41
C ALA A 310 -13.96 34.29 38.28
N VAL A 311 -14.26 34.00 39.55
CA VAL A 311 -14.82 34.97 40.51
C VAL A 311 -13.83 36.10 40.82
N VAL A 312 -12.56 35.76 41.08
CA VAL A 312 -11.48 36.76 41.27
C VAL A 312 -11.34 37.68 40.04
N ARG A 313 -11.44 37.12 38.83
CA ARG A 313 -11.30 37.89 37.59
C ARG A 313 -12.50 38.79 37.31
N PHE A 314 -13.72 38.33 37.63
CA PHE A 314 -14.94 39.07 37.32
C PHE A 314 -15.19 40.21 38.33
N LEU A 315 -15.04 39.94 39.63
CA LEU A 315 -15.33 40.90 40.69
C LEU A 315 -14.11 41.71 41.15
N LYS A 316 -12.91 41.42 40.62
CA LYS A 316 -11.63 42.05 41.00
C LYS A 316 -11.36 42.01 42.52
N LEU A 317 -11.88 41.00 43.20
CA LEU A 317 -11.67 40.74 44.63
C LEU A 317 -10.32 40.05 44.86
N SER A 318 -9.78 40.17 46.07
CA SER A 318 -8.55 39.46 46.43
C SER A 318 -8.79 37.95 46.48
N ALA A 319 -7.75 37.16 46.18
CA ALA A 319 -7.86 35.70 46.18
C ALA A 319 -8.15 35.13 47.58
N GLU A 320 -7.76 35.84 48.64
CA GLU A 320 -8.00 35.47 50.04
C GLU A 320 -9.47 35.69 50.43
N GLU A 321 -10.08 36.81 50.03
CA GLU A 321 -11.50 37.09 50.27
C GLU A 321 -12.41 36.10 49.54
N VAL A 322 -12.08 35.73 48.29
CA VAL A 322 -12.84 34.72 47.54
C VAL A 322 -12.69 33.33 48.16
N ASP A 323 -11.54 33.01 48.75
CA ASP A 323 -11.32 31.74 49.44
C ASP A 323 -12.15 31.62 50.72
N ASP A 324 -12.31 32.70 51.47
CA ASP A 324 -13.12 32.72 52.69
C ASP A 324 -14.63 32.70 52.37
N ILE A 325 -15.07 33.37 51.31
CA ILE A 325 -16.46 33.29 50.82
C ILE A 325 -16.78 31.87 50.32
N PHE A 326 -15.86 31.22 49.60
CA PHE A 326 -16.06 29.83 49.16
C PHE A 326 -16.05 28.83 50.33
N LYS A 327 -15.36 29.11 51.45
CA LYS A 327 -15.47 28.30 52.67
C LYS A 327 -16.86 28.46 53.30
N GLN A 328 -17.36 29.69 53.41
CA GLN A 328 -18.72 29.96 53.92
C GLN A 328 -19.79 29.27 53.04
N PHE A 329 -19.67 29.35 51.71
CA PHE A 329 -20.59 28.64 50.81
C PHE A 329 -20.50 27.11 50.88
N MET A 330 -19.36 26.55 51.29
CA MET A 330 -19.24 25.11 51.55
C MET A 330 -19.88 24.73 52.89
N GLU A 331 -19.78 25.57 53.91
CA GLU A 331 -20.45 25.37 55.20
C GLU A 331 -21.98 25.47 55.09
N GLU A 332 -22.46 26.38 54.24
CA GLU A 332 -23.89 26.58 53.95
C GLU A 332 -24.47 25.60 52.92
N GLY A 333 -23.63 24.71 52.34
CA GLY A 333 -24.07 23.68 51.39
C GLY A 333 -24.40 24.19 49.98
N ILE A 334 -24.14 25.48 49.70
CA ILE A 334 -24.43 26.15 48.43
C ILE A 334 -23.41 25.74 47.35
N VAL A 335 -22.18 25.41 47.76
CA VAL A 335 -21.10 24.95 46.88
C VAL A 335 -20.56 23.61 47.38
N SER A 336 -20.48 22.62 46.48
CA SER A 336 -19.82 21.34 46.79
C SER A 336 -18.49 21.21 46.05
N LYS A 337 -17.56 20.47 46.67
CA LYS A 337 -16.27 20.15 46.06
C LYS A 337 -16.29 18.73 45.53
N LYS A 338 -16.18 18.55 44.22
CA LYS A 338 -16.06 17.23 43.58
C LYS A 338 -14.71 16.57 43.89
N PRO A 339 -14.62 15.23 43.75
CA PRO A 339 -13.36 14.48 43.92
C PRO A 339 -12.21 15.00 43.04
N ASN A 340 -12.51 15.64 41.91
CA ASN A 340 -11.53 16.23 41.00
C ASN A 340 -11.13 17.68 41.37
N ASN A 341 -11.33 18.13 42.61
CA ASN A 341 -11.05 19.50 43.08
C ASN A 341 -11.81 20.63 42.36
N HIS A 342 -12.87 20.30 41.60
CA HIS A 342 -13.75 21.29 40.98
C HIS A 342 -14.91 21.64 41.92
N TYR A 343 -15.26 22.93 41.97
CA TYR A 343 -16.41 23.44 42.71
C TYR A 343 -17.66 23.36 41.84
N GLN A 344 -18.77 22.87 42.41
CA GLN A 344 -20.08 22.87 41.78
C GLN A 344 -21.02 23.76 42.60
N TRP A 345 -21.67 24.70 41.92
CA TRP A 345 -22.75 25.50 42.49
C TRP A 345 -24.03 24.67 42.55
N HIS A 346 -24.66 24.62 43.71
CA HIS A 346 -25.93 23.91 43.94
C HIS A 346 -27.10 24.88 44.19
N GLY A 347 -26.85 26.18 44.39
CA GLY A 347 -27.87 27.13 44.82
C GLY A 347 -28.31 26.89 46.26
N LEU A 348 -29.27 27.68 46.75
CA LEU A 348 -29.82 27.48 48.10
C LEU A 348 -30.48 26.09 48.20
N PRO A 349 -30.21 25.30 49.26
CA PRO A 349 -31.00 24.12 49.54
C PRO A 349 -32.45 24.57 49.81
N SER A 350 -33.41 23.94 49.13
CA SER A 350 -34.85 24.17 49.38
C SER A 350 -35.29 23.48 50.66
#